data_AF-A0A345ZWY3-F1
#
_entry.id   AF-A0A345ZWY3-F1
#
_cell.length_a   1.000
_cell.length_b   1.000
_cell.length_c   1.000
_cell.angle_alpha   90.00
_cell.angle_beta   90.00
_cell.angle_gamma   90.00
#
_symmetry.space_group_name_H-M   'P 1'
#
loop_
_entity.id
_entity.type
_entity.pdbx_description
1 polymer ?
#
loop_
_entity_poly.entity_id
_entity_poly.type
_entity_poly.pdbx_seq_one_letter_code
_entity_poly.pdbx_strand_id
1 'polypeptide(L)' 'MTDAEIEASIKDDPDWSDDWNWSEAVLVVPPKKKAISIRVDEDVLDYFKNEGAGYQRRINAVLRSYMEQKKGKTKKRA' A
#
# COMPACT_ATOMS: atom_id res chain seq x y z
N MET A 1 0.62 -31.86 12.99
CA MET A 1 0.07 -31.54 11.66
C MET A 1 0.61 -32.57 10.71
N THR A 2 -0.27 -33.47 10.30
CA THR A 2 -0.03 -34.45 9.25
C THR A 2 -0.62 -33.93 7.95
N ASP A 3 -0.10 -34.36 6.81
CA ASP A 3 -0.60 -33.94 5.48
C ASP A 3 -2.11 -34.19 5.32
N ALA A 4 -2.63 -35.27 5.94
CA ALA A 4 -4.06 -35.60 5.92
C ALA A 4 -4.94 -34.57 6.66
N GLU A 5 -4.44 -33.96 7.74
CA GLU A 5 -5.14 -32.89 8.47
C GLU A 5 -5.17 -31.59 7.66
N ILE A 6 -4.12 -31.34 6.86
CA ILE A 6 -4.02 -30.17 5.99
C ILE A 6 -5.01 -30.30 4.82
N GLU A 7 -5.06 -31.46 4.17
CA GLU A 7 -5.96 -31.71 3.03
C GLU A 7 -7.44 -31.65 3.43
N ALA A 8 -7.78 -32.22 4.60
CA ALA A 8 -9.14 -32.12 5.14
C ALA A 8 -9.54 -30.67 5.43
N SER A 9 -8.62 -29.85 5.93
CA SER A 9 -8.87 -28.43 6.22
C SER A 9 -9.04 -27.60 4.94
N ILE A 10 -8.27 -27.90 3.89
CA ILE A 10 -8.41 -27.23 2.59
C ILE A 10 -9.77 -27.55 1.95
N LYS A 11 -10.21 -28.81 2.05
CA LYS A 11 -11.48 -29.25 1.46
C LYS A 11 -12.71 -28.66 2.15
N ASP A 12 -12.60 -28.33 3.44
CA ASP A 12 -13.69 -27.75 4.23
C ASP A 12 -13.76 -26.22 4.10
N ASP A 13 -12.78 -25.57 3.46
CA ASP A 13 -12.76 -24.12 3.25
C ASP A 13 -13.60 -23.73 2.02
N PRO A 14 -14.73 -23.01 2.19
CA PRO A 14 -15.57 -22.57 1.09
C PRO A 14 -14.95 -21.47 0.21
N ASP A 15 -13.86 -20.82 0.65
CA ASP A 15 -13.12 -19.80 -0.13
C ASP A 15 -11.96 -20.41 -0.94
N TRP A 16 -11.69 -21.71 -0.75
CA TRP A 16 -10.72 -22.44 -1.56
C TRP A 16 -11.26 -22.72 -2.96
N SER A 17 -10.52 -22.32 -3.99
CA SER A 17 -10.86 -22.56 -5.39
C SER A 17 -9.60 -22.91 -6.20
N ASP A 18 -9.64 -24.00 -6.95
CA ASP A 18 -8.57 -24.36 -7.89
C ASP A 18 -8.56 -23.50 -9.18
N ASP A 19 -9.50 -22.57 -9.35
CA ASP A 19 -9.67 -21.72 -10.54
C ASP A 19 -8.92 -20.38 -10.47
N TRP A 20 -7.78 -20.34 -9.76
CA TRP A 20 -6.97 -19.12 -9.75
C TRP A 20 -6.20 -18.97 -11.07
N ASN A 21 -6.69 -18.10 -11.94
CA ASN A 21 -5.98 -17.71 -13.16
C ASN A 21 -4.78 -16.80 -12.86
N TRP A 22 -3.62 -17.40 -12.58
CA TRP A 22 -2.36 -16.67 -12.35
C TRP A 22 -1.88 -15.85 -13.56
N SER A 23 -2.43 -16.05 -14.77
CA SER A 23 -2.06 -15.26 -15.94
C SER A 23 -2.54 -13.80 -15.88
N GLU A 24 -3.55 -13.49 -15.07
CA GLU A 24 -4.07 -12.13 -14.84
C GLU A 24 -3.37 -11.41 -13.67
N ALA A 25 -2.48 -12.09 -12.94
CA ALA A 25 -1.80 -11.53 -11.80
C ALA A 25 -0.89 -10.36 -12.22
N VAL A 26 -1.23 -9.15 -11.77
CA VAL A 26 -0.40 -7.96 -12.01
C VAL A 26 0.68 -7.84 -10.95
N LEU A 27 1.94 -7.84 -11.37
CA LEU A 27 3.07 -7.58 -10.47
C LEU A 27 3.02 -6.13 -9.98
N VAL A 28 2.58 -5.93 -8.74
CA VAL A 28 2.61 -4.62 -8.09
C VAL A 28 4.01 -4.39 -7.52
N VAL A 29 4.89 -3.75 -8.31
CA VAL A 29 6.20 -3.33 -7.82
C VAL A 29 6.03 -2.06 -6.98
N PRO A 30 6.31 -2.09 -5.66
CA PRO A 30 6.24 -0.89 -4.85
C PRO A 30 7.27 0.13 -5.36
N PRO A 31 6.89 1.41 -5.49
CA PRO A 31 7.79 2.44 -5.99
C PRO A 31 8.98 2.61 -5.05
N LYS A 32 10.19 2.67 -5.63
CA LYS A 32 11.42 2.91 -4.88
C LYS A 32 11.33 4.24 -4.14
N LYS A 33 11.43 4.20 -2.82
CA LYS A 33 11.50 5.39 -1.96
C LYS A 33 12.96 5.86 -1.92
N LYS A 34 13.18 7.16 -2.02
CA LYS A 34 14.50 7.77 -1.79
C LYS A 34 14.54 8.31 -0.36
N ALA A 35 15.54 7.90 0.42
CA ALA A 35 15.79 8.48 1.73
C ALA A 35 16.41 9.86 1.53
N ILE A 36 15.65 10.90 1.84
CA ILE A 36 16.09 12.30 1.77
C ILE A 36 15.86 12.96 3.12
N SER A 37 16.69 13.94 3.45
CA SER A 37 16.45 14.83 4.59
C SER A 37 15.62 16.01 4.12
N ILE A 38 14.47 16.24 4.74
CA ILE A 38 13.60 17.38 4.50
C ILE A 38 13.32 18.09 5.83
N ARG A 39 13.16 19.41 5.77
CA ARG A 39 12.66 20.19 6.92
C ARG A 39 11.15 20.28 6.80
N VAL A 40 10.47 20.09 7.92
CA VAL A 40 9.02 20.18 8.08
C VAL A 40 8.77 21.01 9.33
N ASP A 41 7.70 21.79 9.33
CA ASP A 41 7.29 22.56 10.50
C ASP A 41 6.98 21.65 11.70
N GLU A 42 7.21 22.16 12.90
CA GLU A 42 7.12 21.40 14.15
C GLU A 42 5.70 20.90 14.42
N ASP A 43 4.71 21.77 14.24
CA ASP A 43 3.28 21.49 14.41
C ASP A 43 2.79 20.39 13.46
N VAL A 44 3.26 20.41 12.22
CA VAL A 44 2.95 19.38 11.21
C VAL A 44 3.56 18.04 11.63
N LEU A 45 4.82 18.05 12.08
CA LEU A 45 5.49 16.83 12.52
C LEU A 45 4.79 16.20 13.73
N ASP A 46 4.39 17.04 14.70
CA ASP A 46 3.72 16.60 15.92
C ASP A 46 2.31 16.08 15.64
N TYR A 47 1.56 16.72 14.73
CA TYR A 47 0.28 16.22 14.25
C TYR A 47 0.40 14.77 13.76
N PHE A 48 1.35 14.47 12.88
CA PHE A 48 1.49 13.11 12.34
C PHE A 48 2.05 12.10 13.34
N LYS A 49 2.90 12.56 14.29
CA LYS A 49 3.41 11.71 15.38
C LYS A 49 2.32 11.31 16.37
N ASN A 50 1.36 12.19 16.65
CA ASN A 50 0.24 11.91 17.56
C ASN A 50 -0.64 10.75 17.06
N GLU A 51 -0.71 10.53 15.74
CA GLU A 51 -1.38 9.37 15.14
C GLU A 51 -0.59 8.04 15.30
N GLY A 52 0.56 8.06 15.99
CA GLY A 52 1.34 6.87 16.36
C GLY A 52 2.33 6.38 15.29
N ALA A 53 2.69 5.10 15.38
CA ALA A 53 3.69 4.50 14.49
C ALA A 53 3.31 4.67 13.00
N GLY A 54 4.33 4.85 12.15
CA GLY A 54 4.14 5.01 10.71
C GLY A 54 3.86 6.43 10.23
N TYR A 55 4.07 7.46 11.06
CA TYR A 55 3.88 8.87 10.71
C TYR A 55 4.60 9.28 9.41
N GLN A 56 5.83 8.78 9.18
CA GLN A 56 6.56 9.03 7.93
C GLN A 56 5.84 8.48 6.69
N ARG A 57 5.16 7.32 6.82
CA ARG A 57 4.37 6.72 5.74
C ARG A 57 3.14 7.56 5.43
N ARG A 58 2.50 8.14 6.46
CA ARG A 58 1.36 9.06 6.32
C ARG A 58 1.75 10.38 5.67
N ILE A 59 2.87 10.98 6.10
CA ILE A 59 3.44 12.18 5.44
C ILE A 59 3.65 11.92 3.95
N ASN A 60 4.28 10.79 3.60
CA ASN A 60 4.51 10.45 2.20
C ASN A 60 3.21 10.20 1.40
N ALA A 61 2.17 9.64 2.03
CA ALA A 61 0.87 9.44 1.40
C ALA A 61 0.18 10.77 1.06
N VAL A 62 0.22 11.74 1.98
CA VAL A 62 -0.33 13.09 1.75
C VAL A 62 0.41 13.80 0.61
N LEU A 63 1.74 13.77 0.62
CA LEU A 63 2.55 14.34 -0.45
C LEU A 63 2.26 13.71 -1.82
N ARG A 64 2.03 12.39 -1.86
CA ARG A 64 1.63 11.67 -3.07
C ARG A 64 0.26 12.12 -3.56
N SER A 65 -0.74 12.17 -2.68
CA SER A 65 -2.10 12.59 -3.03
C SER A 65 -2.11 14.02 -3.59
N TYR A 66 -1.37 14.94 -2.97
CA TYR A 66 -1.19 16.30 -3.47
C TYR A 66 -0.56 16.32 -4.88
N MET A 67 0.50 15.54 -5.10
CA MET A 67 1.17 15.42 -6.39
C MET A 67 0.25 14.86 -7.48
N GLU A 68 -0.52 13.81 -7.18
CA GLU A 68 -1.49 13.19 -8.10
C GLU A 68 -2.62 14.14 -8.46
N GLN A 69 -3.19 14.84 -7.47
CA GLN A 69 -4.22 15.83 -7.71
C GLN A 69 -3.71 16.96 -8.63
N LYS A 70 -2.47 17.43 -8.40
CA LYS A 70 -1.86 18.47 -9.22
C LYS A 70 -1.61 17.99 -10.66
N LYS A 71 -1.07 16.78 -10.84
CA LYS A 71 -0.84 16.17 -12.17
C LYS A 71 -2.13 15.88 -12.94
N GLY A 72 -3.17 15.41 -12.25
CA GLY A 72 -4.49 15.18 -12.85
C GLY A 72 -5.13 16.46 -13.40
N LYS A 73 -4.91 17.60 -12.73
CA LYS A 73 -5.31 18.92 -13.24
C LYS A 73 -4.49 19.37 -14.45
N THR A 74 -3.22 18.96 -14.57
CA THR A 74 -2.35 19.33 -15.70
C THR A 74 -2.68 18.54 -16.98
N LYS A 75 -3.06 17.26 -16.88
CA LYS A 75 -3.43 16.44 -18.06
C LYS A 75 -4.76 16.82 -18.71
N LYS A 76 -5.63 17.59 -18.04
CA LYS A 76 -6.94 18.01 -18.57
C LYS A 76 -6.89 19.27 -19.45
N ARG A 77 -5.69 19.75 -19.79
CA ARG A 77 -5.42 20.87 -20.70
C ARG A 77 -4.42 20.41 -21.77
N ALA A 78 -4.83 19.47 -22.60
CA ALA A 78 -4.14 19.09 -23.84
C ALA A 78 -5.21 18.59 -24.81
#